data_AF-A0A2M7B8J2-F1
#
_entry.id   AF-A0A2M7B8J2-F1
#
_cell.length_a   1.000
_cell.length_b   1.000
_cell.length_c   1.000
_cell.angle_alpha   90.00
_cell.angle_beta   90.00
_cell.angle_gamma   90.00
#
_symmetry.space_group_name_H-M   'P 1'
#
loop_
_entity.id
_entity.type
_entity.pdbx_description
1 polymer ?
#
loop_
_entity_poly.entity_id
_entity_poly.type
_entity_poly.pdbx_seq_one_letter_code
_entity_poly.pdbx_strand_id
1 'polypeptide(L)'
;MKDKEPTHYEILKTMNRFATNTDRKFQNIESDIGGMKSDIGKIKANMVTKDHLDDKLADLKGDLIIIMRKEDIKIRALVEILRQKNILTKEEEKKVLTMQPFPQLYT
;
A
#
# COMPACT_ATOMS: atom_id res chain seq x y z
N MET A 1 42.93 -49.20 -17.54
CA MET A 1 43.64 -47.92 -17.73
C MET A 1 44.33 -47.61 -16.41
N LYS A 2 45.65 -47.45 -16.37
CA LYS A 2 46.36 -47.14 -15.11
C LYS A 2 46.14 -45.65 -14.81
N ASP A 3 45.50 -45.35 -13.70
CA ASP A 3 45.40 -43.98 -13.19
C ASP A 3 46.81 -43.47 -12.91
N LYS A 4 47.26 -42.53 -13.74
CA LYS A 4 48.56 -41.85 -13.55
C LYS A 4 48.40 -40.91 -12.35
N GLU A 5 49.31 -41.00 -11.39
CA GLU A 5 49.32 -40.05 -10.27
C GLU A 5 49.46 -38.62 -10.81
N PRO A 6 48.60 -37.69 -10.34
CA PRO A 6 48.67 -36.31 -10.78
C PRO A 6 50.01 -35.70 -10.36
N THR A 7 50.65 -35.02 -11.31
CA THR A 7 51.91 -34.34 -11.09
C THR A 7 51.72 -33.13 -10.16
N HIS A 8 52.78 -32.72 -9.46
CA HIS A 8 52.77 -31.51 -8.62
C HIS A 8 52.28 -30.25 -9.37
N TYR A 9 52.60 -30.14 -10.67
CA TYR A 9 52.13 -29.06 -11.53
C TYR A 9 50.60 -29.09 -11.75
N GLU A 10 50.01 -30.27 -11.94
CA GLU A 10 48.55 -30.42 -12.11
C GLU A 10 47.80 -30.07 -10.82
N ILE A 11 48.36 -30.42 -9.66
CA ILE A 11 47.82 -30.04 -8.35
C ILE A 11 47.84 -28.51 -8.22
N LEU A 12 48.99 -27.86 -8.44
CA LEU A 12 49.13 -26.41 -8.35
C LEU A 12 48.22 -25.65 -9.32
N LYS A 13 48.10 -26.13 -10.57
CA LYS A 13 47.19 -25.57 -11.57
C LYS A 13 45.73 -25.68 -11.14
N THR A 14 45.35 -26.80 -10.55
CA THR A 14 43.99 -27.03 -10.04
C THR A 14 43.70 -26.14 -8.84
N MET A 15 44.64 -26.01 -7.91
CA MET A 15 44.53 -25.11 -6.75
C MET A 15 44.40 -23.64 -7.20
N ASN A 16 45.19 -23.21 -8.18
CA ASN A 16 45.09 -21.85 -8.72
C ASN A 16 43.73 -21.59 -9.40
N ARG A 17 43.23 -22.57 -10.17
CA ARG A 17 41.89 -22.48 -10.77
C ARG A 17 40.79 -22.44 -9.72
N PHE A 18 40.92 -23.25 -8.67
CA PHE A 18 39.99 -23.26 -7.55
C PHE A 18 39.97 -21.91 -6.81
N ALA A 19 41.14 -21.37 -6.48
CA ALA A 19 41.27 -20.06 -5.85
C ALA A 19 40.63 -18.95 -6.71
N THR A 20 40.99 -18.89 -8.00
CA THR A 20 40.41 -17.92 -8.94
C THR A 20 38.88 -18.03 -9.05
N ASN A 21 38.34 -19.26 -9.09
CA ASN A 21 36.91 -19.48 -9.14
C ASN A 21 36.21 -19.09 -7.82
N THR A 22 36.89 -19.32 -6.70
CA THR A 22 36.40 -18.97 -5.36
C THR A 22 36.36 -17.45 -5.19
N ASP A 23 37.43 -16.74 -5.58
CA ASP A 23 37.48 -15.28 -5.53
C ASP A 23 36.37 -14.65 -6.38
N ARG A 24 36.14 -15.18 -7.59
CA ARG A 24 35.04 -14.71 -8.45
C ARG A 24 33.67 -14.91 -7.80
N LYS A 25 33.46 -16.04 -7.12
CA LYS A 25 32.21 -16.30 -6.39
C LYS A 25 32.05 -15.32 -5.23
N PHE A 26 33.12 -15.03 -4.48
CA PHE A 26 33.07 -14.05 -3.40
C PHE A 26 32.76 -12.65 -3.91
N GLN A 27 33.38 -12.20 -5.00
CA GLN A 27 33.08 -10.90 -5.62
C GLN A 27 31.60 -10.78 -6.05
N ASN A 28 31.04 -11.84 -6.64
CA ASN A 28 29.63 -11.86 -7.01
C ASN A 28 28.72 -11.77 -5.77
N ILE A 29 29.03 -12.55 -4.72
CA ILE A 29 28.27 -12.52 -3.45
C ILE A 29 28.33 -11.13 -2.81
N GLU A 30 29.50 -10.49 -2.78
CA GLU A 30 29.66 -9.13 -2.24
C GLU A 30 28.81 -8.12 -3.02
N SER A 31 28.79 -8.22 -4.35
CA SER A 31 27.93 -7.40 -5.21
C SER A 31 26.45 -7.62 -4.92
N ASP A 32 26.01 -8.88 -4.85
CA ASP A 32 24.61 -9.23 -4.59
C ASP A 32 24.15 -8.75 -3.21
N ILE A 33 24.97 -8.94 -2.18
CA ILE A 33 24.70 -8.44 -0.83
C ILE A 33 24.65 -6.90 -0.81
N GLY A 34 25.53 -6.24 -1.55
CA GLY A 34 25.52 -4.78 -1.72
C GLY A 34 24.20 -4.30 -2.34
N GLY A 35 23.75 -4.97 -3.41
CA GLY A 35 22.46 -4.70 -4.06
C GLY A 35 21.29 -4.90 -3.11
N MET A 36 21.23 -6.05 -2.43
CA MET A 36 20.18 -6.36 -1.45
C MET A 36 20.11 -5.34 -0.32
N LYS A 37 21.27 -4.89 0.20
CA LYS A 37 21.31 -3.88 1.27
C LYS A 37 20.73 -2.55 0.80
N SER A 38 21.03 -2.15 -0.43
CA SER A 38 20.47 -0.94 -1.05
C SER A 38 18.96 -1.03 -1.19
N ASP A 39 18.44 -2.16 -1.69
CA ASP A 39 17.01 -2.37 -1.88
C ASP A 39 16.25 -2.46 -0.56
N ILE A 40 16.80 -3.14 0.45
CA ILE A 40 16.25 -3.14 1.81
C ILE A 40 16.21 -1.73 2.39
N GLY A 41 17.23 -0.91 2.13
CA GLY A 41 17.26 0.50 2.53
C GLY A 41 16.10 1.30 1.93
N LYS A 42 15.86 1.13 0.62
CA LYS A 42 14.73 1.78 -0.08
C LYS A 42 13.38 1.28 0.42
N ILE A 43 13.23 -0.03 0.62
CA ILE A 43 12.00 -0.62 1.16
C ILE A 43 11.72 -0.02 2.53
N LYS A 44 12.70 0.02 3.45
CA LYS A 44 12.51 0.62 4.78
C LYS A 44 12.15 2.10 4.74
N ALA A 45 12.71 2.86 3.80
CA ALA A 45 12.41 4.28 3.65
C ALA A 45 10.99 4.54 3.10
N ASN A 46 10.51 3.67 2.22
CA ASN A 46 9.22 3.85 1.53
C ASN A 46 8.07 3.05 2.16
N MET A 47 8.37 2.06 2.99
CA MET A 47 7.37 1.22 3.63
C MET A 47 6.70 2.01 4.74
N VAL A 48 5.44 2.34 4.52
CA VAL A 48 4.56 2.80 5.59
C VAL A 48 4.19 1.63 6.48
N THR A 49 4.16 1.84 7.79
CA THR A 49 3.67 0.83 8.72
C THR A 49 2.17 0.67 8.55
N LYS A 50 1.67 -0.55 8.75
CA LYS A 50 0.23 -0.84 8.73
C LYS A 50 -0.52 0.09 9.68
N ASP A 51 0.01 0.27 10.89
CA ASP A 51 -0.60 1.12 11.92
C ASP A 51 -0.73 2.59 11.45
N HIS A 52 0.30 3.15 10.80
CA HIS A 52 0.23 4.50 10.26
C HIS A 52 -0.83 4.64 9.16
N LEU A 53 -1.00 3.61 8.32
CA LEU A 53 -2.03 3.61 7.30
C LEU A 53 -3.43 3.48 7.93
N ASP A 54 -3.60 2.59 8.91
CA ASP A 54 -4.87 2.38 9.62
C ASP A 54 -5.31 3.67 10.34
N ASP A 55 -4.39 4.38 11.00
CA ASP A 55 -4.65 5.68 11.63
C ASP A 55 -5.10 6.73 10.61
N LYS A 56 -4.37 6.88 9.49
CA LYS A 56 -4.74 7.84 8.44
C LYS A 56 -6.07 7.51 7.76
N LEU A 57 -6.39 6.23 7.62
CA LEU A 57 -7.68 5.80 7.10
C LEU A 57 -8.80 6.04 8.10
N ALA A 58 -8.55 5.90 9.40
CA ALA A 58 -9.52 6.23 10.44
C ALA A 58 -9.82 7.73 10.45
N ASP A 59 -8.78 8.59 10.38
CA ASP A 59 -8.92 10.04 10.28
C ASP A 59 -9.76 10.43 9.04
N LEU A 60 -9.39 9.91 7.87
CA LEU A 60 -10.09 10.20 6.61
C LEU A 60 -11.57 9.77 6.66
N LYS A 61 -11.86 8.60 7.24
CA LYS A 61 -13.25 8.15 7.43
C LYS A 61 -14.03 9.09 8.35
N GLY A 62 -13.40 9.58 9.42
CA GLY A 62 -13.97 10.58 10.31
C GLY A 62 -14.34 11.86 9.57
N ASP A 63 -13.40 12.40 8.80
CA ASP A 63 -13.60 13.63 8.02
C ASP A 63 -14.73 13.48 6.99
N LEU A 64 -14.77 12.36 6.26
CA LEU A 64 -15.83 12.06 5.31
C LEU A 64 -17.21 12.02 5.97
N ILE A 65 -17.32 11.36 7.13
CA ILE A 65 -18.59 11.31 7.89
C ILE A 65 -19.03 12.73 8.29
N ILE A 66 -18.11 13.59 8.74
CA ILE A 66 -18.41 14.97 9.12
C ILE A 66 -18.89 15.77 7.92
N ILE A 67 -18.21 15.66 6.77
CA ILE A 67 -18.60 16.35 5.54
C ILE A 67 -19.99 15.90 5.08
N MET A 68 -20.24 14.59 5.03
CA MET A 68 -21.53 14.03 4.62
C MET A 68 -22.67 14.47 5.55
N ARG A 69 -22.43 14.56 6.87
CA ARG A 69 -23.42 15.10 7.81
C ARG A 69 -23.71 16.58 7.57
N LYS A 70 -22.69 17.40 7.31
CA LYS A 70 -22.87 18.83 7.00
C LYS A 70 -23.64 19.01 5.69
N GLU A 71 -23.37 18.17 4.71
CA GLU A 71 -24.09 18.16 3.43
C GLU A 71 -25.56 17.78 3.62
N ASP A 72 -25.85 16.72 4.38
CA ASP A 72 -27.21 16.32 4.73
C ASP A 72 -27.99 17.43 5.46
N ILE A 73 -27.35 18.16 6.39
CA ILE A 73 -27.96 19.35 7.02
C ILE A 73 -28.35 20.41 5.98
N LYS A 74 -27.46 20.70 5.02
CA LYS A 74 -27.72 21.69 3.97
C LYS A 74 -28.85 21.23 3.03
N ILE A 75 -28.87 19.95 2.66
CA ILE A 75 -29.93 19.39 1.82
C ILE A 75 -31.28 19.48 2.54
N ARG A 76 -31.34 19.13 3.82
CA ARG A 76 -32.57 19.28 4.63
C ARG A 76 -33.04 20.72 4.68
N ALA A 77 -32.14 21.67 4.92
CA ALA A 77 -32.48 23.08 4.90
C ALA A 77 -33.02 23.54 3.54
N LEU A 78 -32.44 23.04 2.44
CA LEU A 78 -32.91 23.33 1.08
C LEU A 78 -34.31 22.73 0.83
N VAL A 79 -34.53 21.47 1.21
CA VAL A 79 -35.84 20.81 1.08
C VAL A 79 -36.91 21.57 1.86
N GLU A 80 -36.60 22.03 3.07
CA GLU A 80 -37.51 22.85 3.87
C GLU A 80 -37.84 24.18 3.17
N ILE A 81 -36.84 24.89 2.63
CA ILE A 81 -37.06 26.13 1.87
C ILE A 81 -37.94 25.88 0.64
N LEU A 82 -37.70 24.80 -0.09
CA LEU A 82 -38.47 24.45 -1.29
C LEU A 82 -39.91 24.06 -0.96
N ARG A 83 -40.13 23.40 0.18
CA ARG A 83 -41.46 23.10 0.71
C ARG A 83 -42.20 24.38 1.09
N GLN A 84 -41.55 25.30 1.81
CA GLN A 84 -42.15 26.59 2.19
C GLN A 84 -42.55 27.43 0.96
N LYS A 85 -41.81 27.30 -0.14
CA LYS A 85 -42.13 27.94 -1.41
C LYS A 85 -43.19 27.20 -2.24
N ASN A 86 -43.77 26.10 -1.73
CA ASN A 86 -44.69 25.22 -2.43
C ASN A 86 -44.17 24.69 -3.78
N ILE A 87 -42.84 24.54 -3.91
CA ILE A 87 -42.21 23.99 -5.13
C ILE A 87 -42.19 22.47 -5.08
N LEU A 88 -42.01 21.88 -3.89
CA LEU A 88 -42.02 20.44 -3.67
C LEU A 88 -43.33 19.98 -3.04
N THR A 89 -43.84 18.86 -3.54
CA THR A 89 -44.92 18.12 -2.89
C THR A 89 -44.40 17.31 -1.70
N LYS A 90 -45.29 16.93 -0.79
CA LYS A 90 -44.94 16.09 0.38
C LYS A 90 -44.37 14.72 0.00
N GLU A 91 -44.77 14.19 -1.16
CA GLU A 91 -44.25 12.92 -1.67
C GLU A 91 -42.80 13.06 -2.16
N GLU A 92 -42.48 14.16 -2.84
CA GLU A 92 -41.12 14.44 -3.33
C GLU A 92 -40.16 14.74 -2.18
N GLU A 93 -40.60 15.49 -1.16
CA GLU A 93 -39.86 15.71 0.09
C GLU A 93 -39.50 14.37 0.75
N LYS A 94 -40.48 13.49 0.94
CA LYS A 94 -40.27 12.17 1.54
C LYS A 94 -39.31 11.32 0.69
N LYS A 95 -39.41 11.38 -0.63
CA LYS A 95 -38.51 10.67 -1.54
C LYS A 95 -37.06 11.14 -1.38
N VAL A 96 -36.81 12.44 -1.27
CA VAL A 96 -35.46 13.00 -1.09
C VAL A 96 -34.90 12.66 0.30
N LEU A 97 -35.72 12.78 1.35
CA LEU A 97 -35.27 12.57 2.74
C LEU A 97 -35.07 11.10 3.12
N THR A 98 -35.59 10.17 2.33
CA THR A 98 -35.35 8.72 2.49
C THR A 98 -34.15 8.21 1.69
N MET A 99 -33.45 9.10 0.95
CA MET A 99 -32.26 8.70 0.22
C MET A 99 -31.07 8.45 1.18
N GLN A 100 -30.22 7.50 0.79
CA GLN A 100 -28.91 7.31 1.40
C GLN A 100 -28.05 8.56 1.15
N PRO A 101 -27.13 8.94 2.07
CA PRO A 101 -26.47 8.09 3.07
C PRO A 101 -27.08 8.13 4.49
N PHE A 102 -27.96 9.08 4.79
CA PHE A 102 -28.58 9.24 6.12
C PHE A 102 -30.10 9.39 5.99
N PRO A 103 -30.82 8.30 5.67
CA PRO A 103 -32.26 8.36 5.47
C PRO A 103 -32.98 8.72 6.76
N GLN A 104 -33.95 9.62 6.68
CA GLN A 104 -34.89 9.88 7.77
C GLN A 104 -35.99 8.83 7.74
N LEU A 105 -36.04 7.96 8.76
CA LEU A 105 -37.12 7.00 8.92
C LEU A 105 -38.33 7.72 9.53
N TYR A 106 -39.36 7.93 8.72
CA TYR A 106 -40.65 8.39 9.21
C TYR A 106 -41.34 7.21 9.92
N THR A 107 -41.51 7.33 11.24
CA THR A 107 -42.36 6.43 12.04
C THR A 107 -43.79 6.95 12.07
#